data_AF-A0A1M2VW11-F1
#
_entry.id   AF-A0A1M2VW11-F1
#
_cell.length_a   1.000
_cell.length_b   1.000
_cell.length_c   1.000
_cell.angle_alpha   90.00
_cell.angle_beta   90.00
_cell.angle_gamma   90.00
#
_symmetry.space_group_name_H-M   'P 1'
#
loop_
_entity.id
_entity.type
_entity.pdbx_description
1 polymer ?
#
loop_
_entity_poly.entity_id
_entity_poly.type
_entity_poly.pdbx_seq_one_letter_code
_entity_poly.pdbx_strand_id
1 'polypeptide(L)' 'MQESLILFESVINSRWFLRTSIILFLNKIDVFKSKLPKVPLERYFPEYTGGPDINKAAKYILWRFMQANRARLSVYPQ' A
#
# COMPACT_ATOMS: atom_id res chain seq x y z
N MET A 1 -4.63 3.22 7.91
CA MET A 1 -4.15 2.28 6.86
C MET A 1 -5.29 1.47 6.27
N GLN A 2 -6.13 0.82 7.09
CA GLN A 2 -7.34 0.15 6.60
C GLN A 2 -8.27 1.09 5.82
N GLU A 3 -8.53 2.28 6.36
CA GLU A 3 -9.34 3.32 5.68
C GLU A 3 -8.75 3.73 4.33
N SER A 4 -7.43 3.89 4.26
CA SER A 4 -6.74 4.23 3.01
C SER A 4 -6.85 3.13 1.95
N LEU A 5 -6.82 1.86 2.36
CA LEU A 5 -7.06 0.73 1.45
C LEU A 5 -8.51 0.70 0.95
N ILE A 6 -9.49 0.91 1.84
CA ILE A 6 -10.91 0.97 1.46
C ILE A 6 -11.17 2.11 0.47
N LEU A 7 -10.63 3.30 0.78
CA LEU A 7 -10.75 4.46 -0.11
C LEU A 7 -10.11 4.16 -1.47
N PHE A 8 -8.89 3.63 -1.47
CA PHE A 8 -8.19 3.28 -2.71
C PHE A 8 -8.98 2.25 -3.53
N GLU A 9 -9.53 1.21 -2.89
CA GLU A 9 -10.35 0.19 -3.55
C GLU A 9 -11.59 0.80 -4.22
N SER A 10 -12.25 1.76 -3.56
CA SER A 10 -13.41 2.46 -4.13
C SER A 10 -13.05 3.34 -5.33
N VAL A 11 -11.87 3.95 -5.32
CA VAL A 11 -11.39 4.83 -6.40
C VAL A 11 -10.90 4.00 -7.59
N ILE A 12 -10.00 3.03 -7.36
CA ILE A 12 -9.35 2.28 -8.44
C ILE A 12 -10.31 1.37 -9.22
N ASN A 13 -11.40 0.95 -8.59
CA ASN A 13 -12.42 0.10 -9.23
C ASN A 13 -13.65 0.90 -9.70
N SER A 14 -13.63 2.23 -9.55
CA SER A 14 -14.74 3.07 -10.01
C SER A 14 -14.76 3.16 -11.53
N ARG A 15 -15.97 3.03 -12.10
CA ARG A 15 -16.23 3.15 -13.54
C ARG A 15 -15.75 4.48 -14.15
N TRP A 16 -15.67 5.53 -13.33
CA TRP A 16 -15.19 6.86 -13.75
C TRP A 16 -13.69 6.89 -14.07
N PHE A 17 -12.90 5.95 -13.54
CA PHE A 17 -11.43 5.94 -13.68
C PHE A 17 -10.90 4.81 -14.57
N LEU A 18 -11.77 4.08 -15.29
CA LEU A 18 -11.40 2.89 -16.08
C LEU A 18 -10.36 3.11 -17.19
N ARG A 19 -10.11 4.36 -17.59
CA ARG A 19 -9.12 4.72 -18.62
C ARG A 19 -8.09 5.72 -18.10
N THR A 20 -7.93 5.80 -16.79
CA THR A 20 -7.04 6.76 -16.14
C THR A 20 -5.88 6.02 -15.50
N SER A 21 -4.67 6.56 -15.65
CA SER A 21 -3.50 6.10 -14.90
C SER A 21 -3.53 6.65 -13.48
N ILE A 22 -3.14 5.84 -12.51
CA ILE A 22 -3.10 6.23 -11.10
C ILE A 22 -1.64 6.35 -10.66
N ILE A 23 -1.30 7.45 -10.01
CA ILE A 23 -0.02 7.59 -9.32
C ILE A 23 -0.27 7.34 -7.83
N LEU A 24 0.44 6.36 -7.26
CA LEU A 24 0.30 5.98 -5.86
C LEU A 24 1.52 6.44 -5.07
N PHE A 25 1.32 7.41 -4.18
CA PHE A 25 2.36 7.91 -3.29
C PHE A 25 2.31 7.22 -1.93
N LEU A 26 3.41 6.58 -1.53
CA LEU A 26 3.58 6.08 -0.17
C LEU A 26 4.24 7.16 0.70
N ASN A 27 3.41 8.09 1.17
CA ASN A 27 3.87 9.25 1.94
C ASN A 27 4.37 8.88 3.35
N LYS A 28 5.16 9.79 3.95
CA LYS A 28 5.70 9.70 5.33
C LYS A 28 6.65 8.52 5.55
N ILE A 29 7.50 8.22 4.56
CA ILE A 29 8.46 7.13 4.64
C ILE A 29 9.48 7.34 5.79
N ASP A 30 9.80 8.57 6.14
CA ASP A 30 10.60 8.97 7.30
C ASP A 30 9.98 8.49 8.63
N VAL A 31 8.69 8.75 8.83
CA VAL A 31 7.94 8.29 10.00
C VAL A 31 7.85 6.75 10.00
N PHE A 32 7.66 6.15 8.83
CA PHE A 32 7.62 4.70 8.69
C PHE A 32 8.94 4.04 9.12
N LYS A 33 10.07 4.56 8.63
CA LYS A 33 11.42 4.09 8.98
C LYS A 33 11.70 4.13 10.47
N SER A 34 11.27 5.21 11.15
CA SER A 34 11.49 5.36 12.60
C SER A 34 10.57 4.48 13.45
N LYS A 35 9.38 4.14 12.95
CA LYS A 35 8.38 3.33 13.68
C LYS A 35 8.54 1.83 13.48
N LEU A 36 8.94 1.37 12.29
CA LEU A 36 9.03 -0.05 11.96
C LEU A 36 9.83 -0.90 12.98
N PRO A 37 11.00 -0.47 13.50
CA PRO A 37 11.72 -1.25 14.51
C PRO A 37 11.07 -1.22 15.90
N LYS A 38 10.26 -0.19 16.22
CA LYS A 38 9.57 -0.05 17.52
C LYS A 38 8.23 -0.75 17.54
N VAL A 39 7.58 -0.79 16.38
CA VAL A 39 6.25 -1.35 16.17
C VAL A 39 6.31 -2.22 14.92
N PRO A 40 6.57 -3.53 15.09
CA PRO A 40 6.68 -4.47 13.97
C PRO A 40 5.40 -4.48 13.12
N LEU A 41 5.58 -4.56 11.79
CA LEU A 41 4.46 -4.57 10.85
C LEU A 41 3.58 -5.82 11.02
N GLU A 42 4.18 -6.95 11.41
CA GLU A 42 3.54 -8.23 11.78
C GLU A 42 2.37 -8.07 12.75
N ARG A 43 2.46 -7.10 13.67
CA ARG A 43 1.41 -6.84 14.68
C ARG A 43 0.08 -6.44 14.04
N TYR A 44 0.11 -5.80 12.89
CA TYR A 44 -1.09 -5.37 12.14
C TYR A 44 -1.34 -6.23 10.90
N PHE A 45 -0.30 -6.87 10.38
CA PHE A 45 -0.35 -7.72 9.20
C PHE A 45 0.32 -9.06 9.52
N PRO A 46 -0.42 -10.02 10.11
CA PRO A 46 0.15 -11.29 10.57
C PRO A 46 0.83 -12.11 9.45
N GLU A 47 0.42 -11.90 8.20
CA GLU A 47 0.97 -12.58 7.03
C GLU A 47 2.30 -11.98 6.54
N TYR A 48 2.71 -10.82 7.05
CA TYR A 48 3.98 -10.23 6.70
C TYR A 48 5.10 -10.95 7.47
N THR A 49 6.06 -11.52 6.75
CA THR A 49 7.21 -12.26 7.33
C THR A 49 8.55 -11.59 7.03
N GLY A 50 8.53 -10.35 6.55
CA GLY A 50 9.72 -9.63 6.10
C GLY A 50 10.57 -9.01 7.21
N GLY A 51 10.13 -9.08 8.48
CA GLY A 51 10.84 -8.48 9.61
C GLY A 51 10.95 -6.95 9.55
N PRO A 52 11.90 -6.32 10.26
CA PRO A 52 12.03 -4.86 10.35
C PRO A 52 12.67 -4.21 9.11
N ASP A 53 12.78 -4.93 7.99
CA ASP A 53 13.33 -4.40 6.73
C ASP A 53 12.33 -3.43 6.08
N ILE A 54 12.74 -2.16 5.99
CA ILE A 54 11.93 -1.07 5.45
C ILE A 54 11.50 -1.35 4.00
N ASN A 55 12.39 -1.90 3.17
CA ASN A 55 12.12 -2.12 1.76
C ASN A 55 11.13 -3.27 1.58
N LYS A 56 11.28 -4.36 2.35
CA LYS A 56 10.32 -5.47 2.35
C LYS A 56 8.96 -5.02 2.86
N ALA A 57 8.93 -4.23 3.93
CA ALA A 57 7.72 -3.71 4.52
C ALA A 57 6.99 -2.76 3.56
N ALA A 58 7.71 -1.83 2.91
CA ALA A 58 7.14 -0.94 1.90
C ALA A 58 6.61 -1.70 0.67
N LYS A 59 7.36 -2.71 0.19
CA LYS A 59 6.90 -3.60 -0.89
C LYS A 59 5.63 -4.38 -0.51
N TYR A 60 5.54 -4.86 0.73
CA TYR A 60 4.34 -5.54 1.21
C TYR A 60 3.14 -4.60 1.22
N ILE A 61 3.31 -3.37 1.71
CA ILE A 61 2.26 -2.35 1.68
C ILE A 61 1.81 -2.07 0.25
N LEU A 62 2.76 -1.84 -0.67
CA LEU A 62 2.45 -1.63 -2.08
C LEU A 62 1.67 -2.82 -2.68
N TRP A 63 2.11 -4.05 -2.39
CA TRP A 63 1.42 -5.25 -2.84
C TRP A 63 -0.02 -5.31 -2.33
N ARG A 64 -0.29 -4.90 -1.08
CA ARG A 64 -1.65 -4.81 -0.54
C ARG A 64 -2.53 -3.80 -1.30
N PHE A 65 -2.00 -2.65 -1.67
CA PHE A 65 -2.72 -1.70 -2.54
C PHE A 65 -2.97 -2.29 -3.92
N MET A 66 -1.97 -2.93 -4.53
CA MET A 66 -2.12 -3.55 -5.85
C MET A 66 -3.15 -4.68 -5.88
N GLN A 67 -3.35 -5.41 -4.78
CA GLN A 67 -4.42 -6.41 -4.70
C GLN A 67 -5.84 -5.81 -4.78
N ALA A 68 -6.02 -4.55 -4.38
CA ALA A 68 -7.30 -3.86 -4.55
C ALA A 68 -7.57 -3.44 -6.00
N ASN A 69 -6.57 -3.48 -6.90
CA ASN A 69 -6.68 -3.12 -8.30
C ASN A 69 -7.30 -4.26 -9.16
N ARG A 70 -8.61 -4.47 -9.04
CA ARG A 70 -9.31 -5.50 -9.82
C ARG A 70 -9.54 -5.07 -11.27
N ALA A 71 -9.67 -3.76 -11.51
CA ALA A 71 -9.78 -3.17 -12.83
C ALA A 71 -8.49 -3.23 -13.67
N ARG A 72 -7.37 -3.71 -13.10
CA ARG A 72 -6.06 -3.85 -13.74
C ARG A 72 -5.55 -2.54 -14.38
N LEU A 73 -5.84 -1.41 -13.73
CA LEU A 73 -5.37 -0.10 -14.19
C LEU A 73 -3.85 0.02 -14.04
N SER A 74 -3.25 0.86 -14.87
CA SER A 74 -1.83 1.23 -14.73
C SER A 74 -1.64 2.06 -13.46
N VAL A 75 -0.94 1.49 -12.49
CA VAL A 75 -0.57 2.15 -11.23
C VAL A 75 0.94 2.37 -11.20
N TYR A 76 1.35 3.62 -11.02
CA TYR A 76 2.75 4.02 -10.92
C TYR A 76 3.07 4.36 -9.46
N PRO A 77 3.77 3.49 -8.73
CA PRO A 77 4.20 3.80 -7.37
C PRO A 77 5.31 4.87 -7.37
N GLN A 78 5.26 5.79 -6.41
CA GLN A 78 6.25 6.84 -6.16
C GLN A 78 6.61 6.88 -4.67
#